data_AF-A0A5N5UHR9-F1
#
_entry.id   AF-A0A5N5UHR9-F1
#
_cell.length_a   1.000
_cell.length_b   1.000
_cell.length_c   1.000
_cell.angle_alpha   90.00
_cell.angle_beta   90.00
_cell.angle_gamma   90.00
#
_symmetry.space_group_name_H-M   'P 1'
#
loop_
_entity.id
_entity.type
_entity.pdbx_description
1 polymer ?
#
loop_
_entity_poly.entity_id
_entity_poly.type
_entity_poly.pdbx_seq_one_letter_code
_entity_poly.pdbx_strand_id
1 'polypeptide(L)' 'MFDRLVAVDSALSENQKLFGGAVIVALGVILIALMSFGAFGTELLKILLGIAGAVCIIVGTLLVGTSENREHAV' A
#
# COMPACT_ATOMS: atom_id res chain seq x y z
N MET A 1 -24.56 15.69 18.41
CA MET A 1 -23.19 15.45 18.93
C MET A 1 -22.64 14.12 18.41
N PHE A 2 -23.42 13.03 18.48
CA PHE A 2 -23.09 11.74 17.86
C PHE A 2 -22.83 11.80 16.34
N ASP A 3 -23.57 12.60 15.58
CA ASP A 3 -23.34 12.77 14.12
C ASP A 3 -21.95 13.30 13.78
N ARG A 4 -21.37 14.13 14.66
CA ARG A 4 -20.01 14.65 14.49
C ARG A 4 -18.96 13.58 14.76
N LEU A 5 -19.22 12.65 15.69
CA LEU A 5 -18.31 11.53 15.95
C LEU A 5 -18.34 10.50 14.81
N VAL A 6 -19.53 10.19 14.27
CA VAL A 6 -19.67 9.28 13.12
C VAL A 6 -18.98 9.82 11.86
N ALA A 7 -19.09 11.13 11.62
CA ALA A 7 -18.39 11.77 10.50
C ALA A 7 -16.86 11.73 10.65
N VAL A 8 -16.35 11.91 11.87
CA VAL A 8 -14.90 11.85 12.15
C VAL A 8 -14.37 10.42 12.05
N ASP A 9 -15.12 9.42 12.53
CA ASP A 9 -14.76 8.00 12.42
C ASP A 9 -14.71 7.54 10.96
N SER A 10 -15.70 7.98 10.16
CA SER A 10 -15.74 7.68 8.71
C SER A 10 -14.56 8.33 7.97
N ALA A 11 -14.24 9.59 8.27
CA ALA A 11 -13.10 10.29 7.68
C ALA A 11 -11.74 9.69 8.11
N LEU A 12 -11.61 9.23 9.35
CA LEU A 12 -10.41 8.52 9.84
C LEU A 12 -10.26 7.15 9.19
N SER A 13 -11.37 6.41 9.01
CA SER A 13 -11.39 5.09 8.37
C SER A 13 -10.93 5.15 6.91
N GLU A 14 -11.37 6.18 6.18
CA GLU A 14 -10.99 6.40 4.78
C GLU A 14 -9.53 6.81 4.65
N ASN A 15 -9.07 7.73 5.50
CA ASN A 15 -7.69 8.19 5.49
C ASN A 15 -6.71 7.09 5.96
N GLN A 16 -7.12 6.22 6.90
CA GLN A 16 -6.35 5.04 7.29
C GLN A 16 -6.24 4.00 6.18
N LYS A 17 -7.27 3.86 5.33
CA LYS A 17 -7.25 2.97 4.16
C LYS A 17 -6.30 3.46 3.09
N LEU A 18 -6.35 4.76 2.76
CA LEU A 18 -5.41 5.40 1.83
C LEU A 18 -3.98 5.32 2.36
N PHE A 19 -3.79 5.60 3.65
CA PHE A 19 -2.48 5.50 4.30
C PHE A 19 -1.95 4.07 4.30
N GLY A 20 -2.80 3.07 4.58
CA GLY A 20 -2.43 1.66 4.52
C GLY A 20 -1.98 1.22 3.13
N GLY A 21 -2.73 1.60 2.09
CA GLY A 21 -2.35 1.33 0.70
C GLY A 21 -1.04 2.01 0.31
N ALA A 22 -0.87 3.29 0.63
CA ALA A 22 0.34 4.06 0.35
C ALA A 22 1.58 3.51 1.07
N VAL A 23 1.44 3.08 2.34
CA VAL A 23 2.52 2.45 3.11
C VAL A 23 2.96 1.13 2.47
N ILE A 24 2.01 0.33 1.99
CA ILE A 24 2.32 -0.93 1.29
C ILE A 24 3.05 -0.68 -0.02
N VAL A 25 2.67 0.36 -0.79
CA VAL A 25 3.42 0.77 -1.99
C VAL A 25 4.85 1.18 -1.63
N ALA A 26 5.02 2.02 -0.60
CA ALA A 26 6.34 2.45 -0.15
C ALA A 26 7.23 1.25 0.27
N LEU A 27 6.67 0.28 0.98
CA LEU A 27 7.33 -0.98 1.31
C LEU A 27 7.75 -1.76 0.05
N GLY A 28 6.87 -1.86 -0.94
CA GLY A 28 7.18 -2.51 -2.21
C GLY A 28 8.36 -1.85 -2.94
N VAL A 29 8.39 -0.52 -2.97
CA VAL A 29 9.51 0.24 -3.55
C VAL A 29 10.82 -0.02 -2.79
N ILE A 30 10.79 -0.07 -1.46
CA ILE A 30 11.97 -0.41 -0.64
C ILE A 30 12.48 -1.81 -0.96
N LEU A 31 11.60 -2.81 -1.13
CA LEU A 31 12.00 -4.16 -1.49
C LEU A 31 12.65 -4.25 -2.88
N ILE A 32 12.13 -3.51 -3.86
CA ILE A 32 12.77 -3.41 -5.19
C ILE A 32 14.11 -2.68 -5.11
N ALA A 33 14.20 -1.61 -4.31
CA ALA A 33 15.46 -0.90 -4.10
C ALA A 33 16.50 -1.83 -3.44
N LEU A 34 16.10 -2.64 -2.46
CA LEU A 34 16.96 -3.65 -1.86
C LEU A 34 17.39 -4.72 -2.89
N MET A 35 16.52 -5.15 -3.80
CA MET A 35 16.92 -6.05 -4.88
C MET A 35 18.04 -5.45 -5.74
N SER A 36 17.91 -4.17 -6.08
CA SER A 36 18.79 -3.48 -7.04
C SER A 36 20.12 -3.03 -6.41
N PHE A 37 20.07 -2.52 -5.17
CA PHE A 37 21.22 -1.94 -4.48
C PHE A 37 21.76 -2.81 -3.33
N GLY A 38 20.99 -3.82 -2.89
CA GLY A 38 21.41 -4.73 -1.84
C GLY A 38 22.52 -5.67 -2.31
N ALA A 39 23.58 -5.75 -1.51
CA ALA A 39 24.68 -6.69 -1.71
C ALA A 39 24.26 -8.10 -1.28
N PHE A 40 23.30 -8.69 -1.99
CA PHE A 40 22.87 -10.06 -1.77
C PHE A 40 23.70 -11.02 -2.63
N GLY A 41 24.32 -12.00 -1.98
CA GLY A 41 25.21 -12.97 -2.63
C GLY A 41 24.50 -14.04 -3.46
N THR A 42 23.16 -14.14 -3.39
CA THR A 42 22.38 -15.15 -4.11
C THR A 42 21.34 -14.52 -5.02
N GLU A 43 21.34 -14.93 -6.28
CA GLU A 43 20.42 -14.43 -7.32
C GLU A 43 18.96 -14.78 -7.04
N LEU A 44 18.74 -15.94 -6.40
CA LEU A 44 17.43 -16.41 -5.97
C LEU A 44 16.76 -15.44 -4.98
N LEU A 45 17.54 -14.84 -4.08
CA LEU A 45 17.03 -13.86 -3.11
C LEU A 45 16.62 -12.56 -3.80
N LYS A 46 17.38 -12.11 -4.82
CA LYS A 46 17.03 -10.93 -5.63
C LYS A 46 15.71 -11.14 -6.36
N ILE A 47 15.50 -12.31 -6.96
CA ILE A 47 14.24 -12.64 -7.66
C ILE A 47 13.07 -12.63 -6.67
N LEU A 48 13.21 -13.25 -5.50
CA LEU A 48 12.19 -13.25 -4.44
C LEU A 48 11.84 -11.82 -3.98
N LEU A 49 12.84 -10.97 -3.76
CA LEU A 49 12.63 -9.58 -3.36
C LEU A 49 11.93 -8.77 -4.45
N GLY A 50 12.28 -8.99 -5.71
CA GLY A 50 11.61 -8.35 -6.85
C GLY A 50 10.15 -8.74 -6.97
N ILE A 51 9.83 -10.03 -6.85
CA ILE A 51 8.45 -10.54 -6.86
C ILE A 51 7.67 -9.97 -5.67
N ALA A 52 8.22 -10.03 -4.46
CA ALA A 52 7.58 -9.51 -3.26
C ALA A 52 7.32 -8.00 -3.34
N GLY A 53 8.29 -7.25 -3.87
CA GLY A 53 8.15 -5.81 -4.09
C GLY A 53 7.08 -5.47 -5.12
N ALA A 54 7.04 -6.18 -6.25
CA ALA A 54 6.02 -6.00 -7.28
C ALA A 54 4.61 -6.30 -6.75
N VAL A 55 4.44 -7.39 -6.00
CA VAL A 55 3.15 -7.74 -5.37
C VAL A 55 2.71 -6.67 -4.38
N CYS A 56 3.62 -6.14 -3.55
CA CYS A 56 3.31 -5.05 -2.64
C CYS A 56 2.83 -3.81 -3.39
N ILE A 57 3.50 -3.41 -4.48
CA ILE A 57 3.07 -2.25 -5.27
C ILE A 57 1.68 -2.46 -5.87
N ILE A 58 1.41 -3.64 -6.45
CA ILE A 58 0.10 -3.96 -7.03
C ILE A 58 -0.99 -3.91 -5.95
N VAL A 59 -0.79 -4.60 -4.82
CA VAL A 59 -1.77 -4.64 -3.73
C VAL A 59 -1.97 -3.25 -3.12
N GLY A 60 -0.89 -2.51 -2.87
CA GLY A 60 -0.95 -1.15 -2.34
C GLY A 60 -1.70 -0.20 -3.29
N THR A 61 -1.44 -0.29 -4.59
CA THR A 61 -2.15 0.51 -5.60
C THR A 61 -3.63 0.14 -5.69
N LEU A 62 -3.96 -1.14 -5.61
CA LEU A 62 -5.36 -1.60 -5.56
C LEU A 62 -6.07 -1.12 -4.30
N LEU A 63 -5.40 -1.12 -3.14
CA LEU A 63 -5.96 -0.62 -1.88
C LEU A 63 -6.20 0.90 -1.92
N VAL A 64 -5.29 1.66 -2.53
CA VAL A 64 -5.48 3.10 -2.76
C VAL A 64 -6.63 3.34 -3.75
N GLY A 65 -6.62 2.68 -4.91
CA GLY A 65 -7.63 2.89 -5.96
C GLY A 65 -9.03 2.39 -5.60
N THR A 66 -9.15 1.32 -4.79
CA THR A 66 -10.46 0.86 -4.28
C THR A 66 -11.00 1.74 -3.15
N SER A 67 -10.18 2.61 -2.56
CA SER A 67 -10.64 3.65 -1.63
C SER A 67 -11.43 4.74 -2.37
N GLU A 68 -10.91 5.20 -3.51
CA GLU A 68 -11.50 6.28 -4.32
C GLU A 68 -12.82 5.84 -4.99
N ASN A 69 -12.93 4.59 -5.43
CA ASN A 69 -14.13 4.08 -6.11
C ASN A 69 -15.36 3.89 -5.18
N ARG A 70 -15.22 4.06 -3.86
CA ARG A 70 -16.38 4.09 -2.93
C ARG A 70 -17.05 5.46 -2.86
N GLU A 71 -16.36 6.54 -3.19
CA GLU A 71 -16.94 7.89 -3.20
C GLU A 71 -17.91 8.12 -4.39
N HIS A 72 -17.82 7.27 -5.43
CA HIS A 72 -18.64 7.38 -6.64
C HIS A 72 -19.70 6.28 -6.80
N ALA A 73 -19.86 5.39 -5.82
CA ALA A 73 -20.82 4.27 -5.88
C ALA A 73 -22.15 4.56 -5.15
N VAL A 74 -22.60 5.82 -5.17
CA VAL A 74 -23.94 6.27 -4.72
C VAL A 74 -24.68 6.97 -5.86
#